data_AF-A0A2P0QLL8-F1
#
_entry.id   AF-A0A2P0QLL8-F1
#
_cell.length_a   1.000
_cell.length_b   1.000
_cell.length_c   1.000
_cell.angle_alpha   90.00
_cell.angle_beta   90.00
_cell.angle_gamma   90.00
#
_symmetry.space_group_name_H-M   'P 1'
#
loop_
_entity.id
_entity.type
_entity.pdbx_description
1 polymer ?
#
loop_
_entity_poly.entity_id
_entity_poly.type
_entity_poly.pdbx_seq_one_letter_code
_entity_poly.pdbx_strand_id
1 'polypeptide(L)' 'MFDDIPVDVGLVHAGERIRKNDLYVELGGPEITEKFELVKVRAPELVYDGAITIIGPDISDMVPQKKYPLGILIE' A
#
# COMPACT_ATOMS: atom_id res chain seq x y z
N MET A 1 13.35 -8.96 10.56
CA MET A 1 12.62 -7.70 10.23
C MET A 1 11.56 -7.94 9.16
N PHE A 2 11.77 -8.86 8.22
CA PHE A 2 10.82 -9.17 7.16
C PHE A 2 10.27 -10.60 7.24
N ASP A 3 10.43 -11.27 8.38
CA ASP A 3 10.16 -12.71 8.54
C ASP A 3 8.67 -13.06 8.34
N ASP A 4 7.78 -12.07 8.49
CA ASP A 4 6.32 -12.20 8.32
C ASP A 4 5.81 -11.66 6.96
N ILE A 5 6.68 -11.29 6.03
CA ILE A 5 6.30 -10.82 4.69
C ILE A 5 6.34 -12.00 3.70
N PRO A 6 5.25 -12.30 2.96
CA PRO A 6 5.16 -13.50 2.12
C PRO A 6 5.93 -13.40 0.79
N VAL A 7 6.77 -12.37 0.65
CA VAL A 7 7.58 -12.09 -0.54
C VAL A 7 8.98 -11.65 -0.12
N ASP A 8 9.95 -11.81 -1.03
CA ASP A 8 11.33 -11.36 -0.78
C ASP A 8 11.41 -9.83 -0.73
N VAL A 9 12.10 -9.30 0.28
CA VAL A 9 12.26 -7.85 0.51
C VAL A 9 13.75 -7.52 0.58
N GLY A 10 14.22 -6.73 -0.39
CA GLY A 10 15.63 -6.35 -0.45
C GLY A 10 15.91 -5.24 -1.46
N LEU A 11 17.04 -4.56 -1.27
CA LEU A 11 17.48 -3.44 -2.13
C LEU A 11 17.69 -3.87 -3.59
N VAL A 12 17.97 -5.15 -3.82
CA VAL A 12 18.14 -5.73 -5.16
C VAL A 12 16.89 -5.59 -6.04
N HIS A 13 15.70 -5.49 -5.43
CA HIS A 13 14.41 -5.40 -6.12
C HIS A 13 13.94 -3.95 -6.36
N ALA A 14 14.62 -2.94 -5.81
CA ALA A 14 14.18 -1.54 -5.90
C ALA A 14 14.10 -1.00 -7.35
N GLY A 15 14.86 -1.60 -8.28
CA GLY A 15 14.85 -1.25 -9.70
C GLY A 15 13.87 -2.07 -10.54
N GLU A 16 13.13 -3.00 -9.93
CA GLU A 16 12.15 -3.84 -10.64
C GLU A 16 11.03 -2.99 -11.24
N ARG A 17 10.52 -3.44 -12.39
CA ARG A 17 9.40 -2.79 -13.08
C ARG A 17 8.31 -3.82 -13.37
N ILE A 18 7.11 -3.56 -12.86
CA ILE A 18 5.93 -4.37 -13.12
C ILE A 18 5.27 -3.88 -14.42
N ARG A 19 5.24 -4.72 -15.46
CA ARG A 19 4.58 -4.41 -16.73
C ARG A 19 3.09 -4.72 -16.63
N LYS A 20 2.29 -4.17 -17.55
CA LYS A 20 0.82 -4.34 -17.56
C LYS A 20 0.36 -5.81 -17.47
N ASN A 21 1.03 -6.70 -18.19
CA ASN A 21 0.66 -8.13 -18.21
C ASN A 21 0.95 -8.83 -16.87
N ASP A 22 1.87 -8.29 -16.07
CA ASP A 22 2.31 -8.84 -14.79
C ASP A 22 1.65 -8.12 -13.60
N LEU A 23 0.95 -7.01 -13.85
CA LEU A 23 0.29 -6.19 -12.83
C LEU A 23 -0.96 -6.90 -12.27
N TYR A 24 -1.06 -7.09 -10.96
CA TYR A 24 -2.31 -7.58 -10.37
C TYR A 24 -3.34 -6.44 -10.24
N VAL A 25 -2.99 -5.33 -9.60
CA VAL A 25 -3.83 -4.12 -9.48
C VAL A 25 -2.94 -2.87 -9.51
N GLU A 26 -3.48 -1.73 -9.92
CA GLU A 26 -2.83 -0.41 -9.77
C GLU A 26 -3.45 0.34 -8.58
N LEU A 27 -2.64 0.73 -7.61
CA LEU A 27 -3.08 1.55 -6.48
C LEU A 27 -2.68 3.00 -6.73
N GLY A 28 -3.67 3.86 -7.00
CA GLY A 28 -3.45 5.23 -7.43
C GLY A 28 -3.14 5.34 -8.92
N GLY A 29 -1.96 5.88 -9.25
CA GLY A 29 -1.60 6.18 -10.64
C GLY A 29 -2.24 7.48 -11.19
N PRO A 30 -1.91 7.86 -12.43
CA PRO A 30 -2.26 9.18 -12.99
C PRO A 30 -3.77 9.36 -13.24
N GLU A 31 -4.51 8.28 -13.48
CA GLU A 31 -5.96 8.32 -13.75
C GLU A 31 -6.81 8.41 -12.49
N ILE A 32 -6.27 8.05 -11.32
CA ILE A 32 -6.97 8.14 -10.05
C ILE A 32 -6.73 9.50 -9.42
N THR A 33 -7.76 10.31 -9.28
CA THR A 33 -7.66 11.67 -8.71
C THR A 33 -7.42 11.64 -7.20
N GLU A 34 -8.05 10.71 -6.49
CA GLU A 34 -8.01 10.59 -5.03
C GLU A 34 -6.94 9.58 -4.61
N LYS A 35 -5.74 10.07 -4.27
CA LYS A 35 -4.63 9.26 -3.77
C LYS A 35 -3.69 10.12 -2.94
N PHE A 36 -3.16 9.58 -1.84
CA PHE A 36 -2.20 10.31 -1.01
C PHE A 36 -1.35 9.37 -0.14
N GLU A 37 -0.24 9.91 0.32
CA GLU A 37 0.54 9.41 1.45
C GLU A 37 0.76 10.59 2.41
N LEU A 38 0.54 10.38 3.70
CA LEU A 38 0.62 11.43 4.70
C LEU A 38 1.10 10.87 6.03
N VAL A 39 2.14 11.52 6.58
CA VAL A 39 2.58 11.32 7.95
C VAL A 39 2.05 12.46 8.80
N LYS A 40 1.41 12.16 9.94
CA LYS A 40 0.87 13.16 10.87
C LYS A 40 1.34 12.89 12.27
N VAL A 41 1.97 13.89 12.90
CA VAL A 41 2.32 13.79 14.31
C VAL A 41 1.05 13.78 15.17
N ARG A 42 0.97 12.82 16.09
CA ARG A 42 -0.09 12.71 17.11
C ARG A 42 0.47 12.68 18.52
N ALA A 43 -0.41 12.97 19.48
CA ALA A 43 -0.10 12.76 20.89
C ALA A 43 -0.03 11.24 21.15
N PRO A 44 0.89 10.76 22.01
CA PRO A 44 1.10 9.33 22.24
C PRO A 44 -0.16 8.56 22.67
N GLU A 45 -1.10 9.23 23.35
CA GLU A 45 -2.33 8.62 23.86
C GLU A 45 -3.38 8.39 22.76
N LEU A 46 -3.17 8.96 21.57
CA LEU A 46 -4.06 8.84 20.41
C LEU A 46 -3.56 7.83 19.37
N VAL A 47 -2.42 7.19 19.60
CA VAL A 47 -1.84 6.19 18.70
C VAL A 47 -1.65 4.87 19.43
N TYR A 48 -1.78 3.77 18.69
CA TYR A 48 -1.50 2.43 19.19
C TYR A 48 -0.32 1.86 18.40
N ASP A 49 0.77 1.55 19.09
CA ASP A 49 1.98 1.04 18.45
C ASP A 49 1.71 -0.28 17.70
N GLY A 50 2.17 -0.35 16.46
CA GLY A 50 1.94 -1.48 15.57
C GLY A 50 0.49 -1.66 15.06
N ALA A 51 -0.43 -0.72 15.33
CA ALA A 51 -1.78 -0.79 14.74
C ALA A 51 -1.71 -0.67 13.22
N ILE A 52 -2.37 -1.60 12.52
CA ILE A 52 -2.57 -1.56 11.07
C ILE A 52 -4.06 -1.77 10.81
N THR A 53 -4.65 -0.89 10.00
CA THR A 53 -6.07 -0.95 9.63
C THR A 53 -6.21 -0.77 8.13
N ILE A 54 -7.06 -1.60 7.50
CA ILE A 54 -7.44 -1.48 6.10
C ILE A 54 -8.87 -0.94 6.05
N ILE A 55 -9.07 0.21 5.43
CA ILE A 55 -10.39 0.82 5.21
C ILE A 55 -10.72 0.71 3.72
N GLY A 56 -11.63 -0.20 3.38
CA GLY A 56 -11.91 -0.58 1.99
C GLY A 56 -11.56 -2.06 1.73
N PRO A 57 -11.56 -2.49 0.46
CA PRO A 57 -11.24 -3.88 0.11
C PRO A 57 -9.75 -4.18 0.34
N ASP A 58 -9.46 -5.36 0.89
CA ASP A 58 -8.10 -5.91 0.90
C ASP A 58 -7.74 -6.44 -0.49
N ILE A 59 -6.45 -6.67 -0.76
CA ILE A 59 -5.93 -7.11 -2.06
C ILE A 59 -6.58 -8.41 -2.55
N SER A 60 -6.97 -9.31 -1.64
CA SER A 60 -7.68 -10.56 -1.95
C SER A 60 -9.07 -10.34 -2.53
N ASP A 61 -9.71 -9.21 -2.21
CA ASP A 61 -11.06 -8.86 -2.66
C ASP A 61 -11.05 -7.94 -3.90
N MET A 62 -9.87 -7.50 -4.34
CA MET A 62 -9.74 -6.63 -5.50
C MET A 62 -9.82 -7.42 -6.82
N VAL A 63 -10.40 -6.77 -7.84
CA VAL A 63 -10.52 -7.33 -9.18
C VAL A 63 -9.19 -7.14 -9.91
N PRO A 64 -8.60 -8.21 -10.49
CA PRO A 64 -7.37 -8.10 -11.26
C PRO A 64 -7.47 -7.07 -12.39
N GLN A 65 -6.34 -6.44 -12.70
CA GLN A 65 -6.16 -5.45 -13.77
C GLN A 65 -6.99 -4.17 -13.61
N LYS A 66 -7.53 -3.91 -12.42
CA LYS A 66 -8.21 -2.64 -12.09
C LYS A 66 -7.34 -1.66 -11.32
N LYS A 67 -7.83 -0.42 -11.28
CA LYS A 67 -7.23 0.70 -10.55
C LYS A 67 -8.09 1.07 -9.35
N TYR A 68 -7.45 1.34 -8.20
CA TYR A 68 -8.12 1.69 -6.95
C TYR A 68 -7.49 2.93 -6.33
N PRO A 69 -8.24 3.80 -5.63
CA PRO A 69 -7.66 4.83 -4.78
C PRO A 69 -6.87 4.21 -3.63
N LEU A 70 -5.78 4.88 -3.24
CA LEU A 70 -4.96 4.47 -2.09
C LEU A 70 -4.63 5.70 -1.25
N GLY A 71 -4.89 5.57 0.05
CA GLY A 71 -4.45 6.49 1.07
C GLY A 71 -3.56 5.77 2.06
N ILE A 72 -2.33 6.27 2.25
CA ILE A 72 -1.43 5.80 3.29
C ILE A 72 -1.39 6.89 4.37
N LEU A 73 -1.93 6.59 5.54
CA LEU A 73 -1.88 7.48 6.69
C LEU A 73 -0.99 6.83 7.76
N ILE A 74 0.04 7.56 8.17
CA ILE A 74 0.97 7.16 9.23
C ILE A 74 0.84 8.18 10.35
N GLU A 75 0.56 7.71 11.57
CA GLU A 75 0.36 8.55 12.77
C GLU A 75 1.31 8.17 13.90
#